data_AF-A0A249PL88-F1
#
_entry.id   AF-A0A249PL88-F1
#
_cell.length_a   1.000
_cell.length_b   1.000
_cell.length_c   1.000
_cell.angle_alpha   90.00
_cell.angle_beta   90.00
_cell.angle_gamma   90.00
#
_symmetry.space_group_name_H-M   'P 1'
#
loop_
_entity.id
_entity.type
_entity.pdbx_description
1 polymer ?
#
loop_
_entity_poly.entity_id
_entity_poly.type
_entity_poly.pdbx_seq_one_letter_code
_entity_poly.pdbx_strand_id
1 'polypeptide(L)'
;MKAPTAKKRRSPRPQKAASEPVQSKTPAAKRRGYTEQQKSEKLKLIATQVTGGNTLKDAIKSAGISEQTYYHWKGAAKPVEQKDTKSTKPLPAGDELADLVKLEEENQRLRKLLAEKLRAENAELRKRLGLD
;
A
#
# COMPACT_ATOMS: atom_id res chain seq x y z
N MET A 1 -37.36 -57.02 40.21
CA MET A 1 -38.26 -55.88 39.88
C MET A 1 -37.77 -55.23 38.60
N LYS A 2 -38.60 -55.30 37.55
CA LYS A 2 -38.72 -54.51 36.30
C LYS A 2 -37.52 -54.29 35.35
N ALA A 3 -37.89 -54.41 34.07
CA ALA A 3 -37.11 -54.50 32.84
C ALA A 3 -36.91 -53.10 32.14
N PRO A 4 -36.24 -53.03 30.98
CA PRO A 4 -35.53 -51.87 30.43
C PRO A 4 -36.31 -51.05 29.39
N THR A 5 -35.85 -49.83 29.09
CA THR A 5 -36.24 -49.03 27.90
C THR A 5 -34.96 -48.65 27.14
N ALA A 6 -34.61 -49.22 25.99
CA ALA A 6 -35.20 -49.23 24.64
C ALA A 6 -34.76 -48.04 23.74
N LYS A 7 -33.83 -48.37 22.81
CA LYS A 7 -33.81 -48.05 21.36
C LYS A 7 -33.55 -46.57 20.97
N LYS A 8 -32.76 -46.19 19.96
CA LYS A 8 -32.33 -46.85 18.71
C LYS A 8 -31.18 -46.03 18.07
N ARG A 9 -30.13 -46.70 17.57
CA ARG A 9 -29.20 -46.18 16.53
C ARG A 9 -29.91 -46.12 15.17
N ARG A 10 -29.50 -45.20 14.30
CA ARG A 10 -29.39 -45.32 12.82
C ARG A 10 -28.95 -43.96 12.23
N SER A 11 -27.75 -43.80 11.69
CA SER A 11 -27.20 -44.21 10.36
C SER A 11 -27.24 -43.05 9.35
N PRO A 12 -26.25 -42.97 8.41
CA PRO A 12 -25.79 -41.72 7.79
C PRO A 12 -26.44 -41.38 6.43
N ARG A 13 -26.43 -40.08 6.11
CA ARG A 13 -26.45 -39.38 4.79
C ARG A 13 -27.43 -39.86 3.69
N PRO A 14 -28.16 -38.91 3.08
CA PRO A 14 -28.40 -38.90 1.64
C PRO A 14 -27.69 -37.71 0.97
N GLN A 15 -26.96 -38.00 -0.12
CA GLN A 15 -26.55 -37.00 -1.10
C GLN A 15 -27.70 -36.72 -2.08
N LYS A 16 -27.66 -35.49 -2.62
CA LYS A 16 -28.03 -35.12 -3.99
C LYS A 16 -29.51 -34.89 -4.29
N ALA A 17 -29.85 -33.63 -4.59
CA ALA A 17 -30.31 -33.21 -5.92
C ALA A 17 -30.39 -31.68 -5.98
N ALA A 18 -30.09 -31.14 -7.16
CA ALA A 18 -29.99 -29.72 -7.47
C ALA A 18 -31.35 -29.01 -7.44
N SER A 19 -31.34 -27.74 -7.02
CA SER A 19 -32.33 -26.72 -7.41
C SER A 19 -31.77 -25.33 -7.08
N GLU A 20 -31.24 -24.64 -8.10
CA GLU A 20 -31.30 -23.18 -8.20
C GLU A 20 -32.71 -22.78 -8.71
N PRO A 21 -33.17 -21.51 -8.61
CA PRO A 21 -32.55 -20.34 -7.97
C PRO A 21 -33.52 -19.59 -7.01
N VAL A 22 -33.13 -18.37 -6.64
CA VAL A 22 -33.89 -17.27 -6.00
C VAL A 22 -33.60 -17.03 -4.51
N GLN A 23 -32.55 -16.23 -4.33
CA GLN A 23 -32.47 -15.04 -3.45
C GLN A 23 -33.24 -15.09 -2.12
N SER A 24 -32.49 -15.15 -1.01
CA SER A 24 -32.27 -13.97 -0.15
C SER A 24 -31.48 -14.33 1.12
N LYS A 25 -30.73 -13.33 1.61
CA LYS A 25 -30.13 -13.23 2.95
C LYS A 25 -28.87 -14.07 3.23
N THR A 26 -27.72 -13.46 2.92
CA THR A 26 -26.84 -12.78 3.90
C THR A 26 -25.52 -12.48 3.20
N PRO A 27 -25.01 -11.23 3.19
CA PRO A 27 -23.64 -11.04 2.77
C PRO A 27 -22.76 -11.67 3.84
N ALA A 28 -22.24 -12.86 3.54
CA ALA A 28 -21.06 -13.41 4.20
C ALA A 28 -20.09 -12.25 4.45
N ALA A 29 -19.67 -12.07 5.71
CA ALA A 29 -18.88 -10.95 6.17
C ALA A 29 -17.64 -10.76 5.27
N LYS A 30 -17.81 -9.95 4.21
CA LYS A 30 -16.73 -9.55 3.32
C LYS A 30 -15.79 -8.76 4.21
N ARG A 31 -14.55 -9.22 4.31
CA ARG A 31 -13.45 -8.42 4.86
C ARG A 31 -13.64 -7.00 4.33
N ARG A 32 -13.79 -6.02 5.22
CA ARG A 32 -13.99 -4.59 4.90
C ARG A 32 -12.74 -4.04 4.19
N GLY A 33 -12.51 -4.48 2.96
CA GLY A 33 -11.45 -4.00 2.09
C GLY A 33 -12.07 -3.12 1.01
N TYR A 34 -11.43 -1.99 0.73
CA TYR A 34 -11.76 -1.16 -0.41
C TYR A 34 -11.56 -1.95 -1.71
N THR A 35 -12.54 -1.89 -2.61
CA THR A 35 -12.39 -2.42 -3.97
C THR A 35 -11.40 -1.58 -4.77
N GLU A 36 -10.81 -2.13 -5.84
CA GLU A 36 -9.86 -1.38 -6.68
C GLU A 36 -10.45 -0.09 -7.26
N GLN A 37 -11.73 -0.14 -7.64
CA GLN A 37 -12.49 1.03 -8.08
C GLN A 37 -12.55 2.09 -6.98
N GLN A 38 -12.92 1.71 -5.75
CA GLN A 38 -12.96 2.62 -4.61
C GLN A 38 -11.60 3.22 -4.28
N LYS A 39 -10.51 2.43 -4.38
CA LYS A 39 -9.14 2.94 -4.20
C LYS A 39 -8.80 3.99 -5.26
N SER A 40 -9.12 3.72 -6.52
CA SER A 40 -8.85 4.63 -7.63
C SER A 40 -9.62 5.95 -7.53
N GLU A 41 -10.89 5.89 -7.14
CA GLU A 41 -11.74 7.07 -6.92
C GLU A 41 -11.19 7.94 -5.79
N LYS A 42 -10.77 7.32 -4.69
CA LYS A 42 -10.15 8.02 -3.56
C LYS A 42 -8.81 8.64 -3.95
N LEU A 43 -7.97 7.95 -4.71
CA LEU A 43 -6.72 8.52 -5.22
C LEU A 43 -6.95 9.68 -6.18
N LYS A 44 -7.97 9.61 -7.05
CA LYS A 44 -8.37 10.72 -7.92
C LYS A 44 -8.84 11.92 -7.10
N LEU A 45 -9.68 11.70 -6.08
CA LEU A 45 -10.16 12.75 -5.18
C LEU A 45 -9.00 13.44 -4.44
N ILE A 46 -8.01 12.67 -4.00
CA ILE A 46 -6.81 13.23 -3.35
C ILE A 46 -6.00 14.04 -4.38
N ALA A 47 -5.83 13.53 -5.59
CA ALA A 47 -5.11 14.23 -6.65
C ALA A 47 -5.78 15.56 -7.04
N THR A 48 -7.11 15.59 -7.20
CA THR A 48 -7.82 16.83 -7.54
C THR A 48 -7.73 17.88 -6.44
N GLN A 49 -7.81 17.47 -5.16
CA GLN A 49 -7.65 18.40 -4.04
C GLN A 49 -6.22 18.95 -3.95
N VAL A 50 -5.21 18.12 -4.19
CA VAL A 50 -3.82 18.58 -4.22
C VAL A 50 -3.57 19.54 -5.39
N THR A 51 -4.13 19.28 -6.57
CA THR A 51 -4.08 20.22 -7.70
C THR A 51 -4.82 21.52 -7.41
N GLY A 52 -5.88 21.46 -6.60
CA GLY A 52 -6.63 22.63 -6.12
C GLY A 52 -5.90 23.46 -5.05
N GLY A 53 -4.67 23.09 -4.67
CA GLY A 53 -3.85 23.84 -3.72
C GLY A 53 -3.91 23.34 -2.28
N ASN A 54 -4.66 22.26 -2.00
CA ASN A 54 -4.65 21.67 -0.66
C ASN A 54 -3.36 20.90 -0.41
N THR A 55 -2.91 20.88 0.85
CA THR A 55 -1.79 20.02 1.21
C THR A 55 -2.18 18.55 1.06
N LEU A 56 -1.21 17.70 0.74
CA LEU A 56 -1.44 16.27 0.57
C LEU A 56 -2.05 15.62 1.82
N LYS A 57 -1.66 16.08 3.02
CA LYS A 57 -2.17 15.56 4.30
C LYS A 57 -3.64 15.92 4.49
N ASP A 58 -4.04 17.14 4.15
CA ASP A 58 -5.43 17.59 4.27
C ASP A 58 -6.33 16.86 3.27
N ALA A 59 -5.84 16.64 2.05
CA ALA A 59 -6.53 15.88 1.02
C ALA A 59 -6.71 14.39 1.40
N ILE A 60 -5.71 13.79 2.05
CA ILE A 60 -5.80 12.41 2.56
C ILE A 60 -6.82 12.32 3.70
N LYS A 61 -6.80 13.28 4.62
CA LYS A 61 -7.73 13.35 5.76
C LYS A 61 -9.18 13.54 5.29
N SER A 62 -9.41 14.41 4.31
CA SER A 62 -10.73 14.63 3.71
C SER A 62 -11.23 13.41 2.93
N ALA A 63 -10.32 12.64 2.32
CA ALA A 63 -10.65 11.36 1.69
C ALA A 63 -10.95 10.23 2.71
N GLY A 64 -10.73 10.45 4.00
CA GLY A 64 -11.04 9.52 5.08
C GLY A 64 -10.10 8.31 5.12
N ILE A 65 -8.84 8.49 4.71
CA ILE A 65 -7.82 7.44 4.62
C ILE A 65 -6.60 7.86 5.43
N SER A 66 -5.80 6.91 5.91
CA SER A 66 -4.52 7.23 6.56
C SER A 66 -3.43 7.55 5.54
N GLU A 67 -2.48 8.41 5.92
CA GLU A 67 -1.32 8.74 5.07
C GLU A 67 -0.57 7.49 4.63
N GLN A 68 -0.40 6.53 5.54
CA GLN A 68 0.14 5.22 5.24
C GLN A 68 -0.63 4.55 4.10
N THR A 69 -1.95 4.41 4.22
CA THR A 69 -2.78 3.74 3.21
C THR A 69 -2.74 4.43 1.86
N TYR A 70 -2.69 5.77 1.83
CA TYR A 70 -2.50 6.54 0.60
C TYR A 70 -1.20 6.16 -0.11
N TYR A 71 -0.07 6.09 0.59
CA TYR A 71 1.20 5.70 -0.02
C TYR A 71 1.19 4.24 -0.52
N HIS A 72 0.58 3.32 0.23
CA HIS A 72 0.41 1.92 -0.21
C HIS A 72 -0.44 1.82 -1.49
N TRP A 73 -1.49 2.63 -1.62
CA TRP A 73 -2.35 2.61 -2.80
C TRP A 73 -1.76 3.39 -3.98
N LYS A 74 -1.06 4.49 -3.73
CA LYS A 74 -0.37 5.26 -4.78
C LYS A 74 0.70 4.42 -5.47
N GLY A 75 1.43 3.60 -4.70
CA GLY A 75 2.37 2.63 -5.25
C GLY A 75 1.67 1.55 -6.08
N ALA A 76 0.55 1.01 -5.59
CA ALA A 76 -0.20 -0.04 -6.28
C ALA A 76 -1.03 0.44 -7.50
N ALA A 77 -1.41 1.73 -7.58
CA ALA A 77 -2.28 2.29 -8.61
C ALA A 77 -1.55 2.97 -9.78
N LYS A 78 -0.23 3.17 -9.65
CA LYS A 78 0.61 3.44 -10.82
C LYS A 78 0.69 2.11 -11.60
N PRO A 79 0.30 2.04 -12.88
CA PRO A 79 0.66 0.88 -13.69
C PRO A 79 2.19 0.89 -13.74
N VAL A 80 2.81 0.01 -12.97
CA VAL A 80 4.21 -0.42 -12.99
C VAL A 80 5.10 0.41 -13.93
N GLU A 81 5.45 1.62 -13.50
CA GLU A 81 6.83 2.08 -13.67
C GLU A 81 7.56 1.36 -12.56
N GLN A 82 8.22 0.28 -12.94
CA GLN A 82 8.78 -0.77 -12.09
C GLN A 82 9.43 -0.24 -10.81
N LYS A 83 8.69 -0.31 -9.71
CA LYS A 83 9.23 -0.79 -8.45
C LYS A 83 8.38 -2.00 -8.10
N ASP A 84 9.03 -3.14 -7.93
CA ASP A 84 8.49 -4.46 -7.58
C ASP A 84 8.21 -5.43 -8.76
N THR A 85 9.18 -6.31 -9.03
CA THR A 85 8.99 -7.78 -9.21
C THR A 85 8.36 -8.40 -10.48
N LYS A 86 8.14 -7.73 -11.62
CA LYS A 86 7.71 -8.50 -12.83
C LYS A 86 7.89 -7.81 -14.20
N SER A 87 9.04 -8.03 -14.84
CA SER A 87 9.34 -8.07 -16.30
C SER A 87 10.79 -7.60 -16.48
N THR A 88 11.74 -8.34 -17.03
CA THR A 88 11.69 -9.36 -18.08
C THR A 88 12.96 -10.19 -17.89
N LYS A 89 12.81 -11.51 -17.69
CA LYS A 89 13.84 -12.46 -17.23
C LYS A 89 14.15 -12.27 -15.74
N PRO A 90 14.23 -13.34 -14.91
CA PRO A 90 14.84 -13.22 -13.61
C PRO A 90 16.31 -12.83 -13.85
N LEU A 91 16.61 -11.54 -13.73
CA LEU A 91 17.98 -11.12 -13.49
C LEU A 91 18.37 -11.72 -12.13
N PRO A 92 19.57 -12.29 -12.02
CA PRO A 92 20.00 -12.88 -10.76
C PRO A 92 19.86 -11.81 -9.67
N ALA A 93 19.32 -12.18 -8.50
CA ALA A 93 19.09 -11.25 -7.38
C ALA A 93 20.33 -10.41 -6.96
N GLY A 94 21.52 -10.75 -7.46
CA GLY A 94 22.73 -9.94 -7.33
C GLY A 94 22.73 -8.61 -8.09
N ASP A 95 22.05 -8.50 -9.24
CA ASP A 95 22.07 -7.26 -10.05
C ASP A 95 21.24 -6.15 -9.40
N GLU A 96 20.08 -6.49 -8.83
CA GLU A 96 19.25 -5.53 -8.09
C GLU A 96 19.95 -5.01 -6.83
N LEU A 97 20.68 -5.88 -6.12
CA LEU A 97 21.48 -5.47 -4.95
C LEU A 97 22.63 -4.55 -5.37
N ALA A 98 23.30 -4.82 -6.49
CA ALA A 98 24.37 -3.97 -6.99
C ALA A 98 23.88 -2.56 -7.35
N ASP A 99 22.69 -2.44 -7.93
CA ASP A 99 22.10 -1.15 -8.27
C ASP A 99 21.65 -0.38 -7.02
N LEU A 100 21.16 -1.06 -5.99
CA LEU A 100 20.87 -0.45 -4.69
C LEU A 100 22.13 0.12 -4.02
N VAL A 101 23.25 -0.61 -4.07
CA VAL A 101 24.54 -0.13 -3.53
C VAL A 101 25.02 1.12 -4.25
N LYS A 102 24.97 1.15 -5.60
CA LYS A 102 25.34 2.36 -6.38
C LYS A 102 24.50 3.57 -6.01
N LEU A 103 23.19 3.37 -5.84
CA LEU A 103 22.27 4.44 -5.43
C LEU A 103 22.59 4.96 -4.03
N GLU A 104 22.97 4.08 -3.10
CA GLU A 104 23.39 4.50 -1.77
C GLU A 104 24.68 5.34 -1.81
N GLU A 105 25.68 4.90 -2.57
CA GLU A 105 26.93 5.64 -2.76
C GLU A 105 26.69 7.03 -3.37
N GLU A 106 25.86 7.11 -4.40
CA GLU A 106 25.48 8.38 -5.01
C GLU A 106 24.72 9.28 -4.02
N ASN A 107 23.82 8.72 -3.22
CA ASN A 107 23.12 9.49 -2.19
C ASN A 107 24.08 10.05 -1.15
N GLN A 108 25.04 9.24 -0.69
CA GLN A 108 26.07 9.68 0.25
C GLN A 108 26.93 10.79 -0.38
N ARG A 109 27.33 10.65 -1.64
CA ARG A 109 28.08 11.68 -2.38
C ARG A 109 27.30 12.98 -2.48
N LEU A 110 26.03 12.93 -2.84
CA LEU A 110 25.16 14.10 -2.95
C LEU A 110 24.98 14.81 -1.60
N ARG A 111 24.80 14.06 -0.51
CA ARG A 111 24.73 14.62 0.85
C ARG A 111 26.01 15.34 1.24
N LYS A 112 27.18 14.77 0.92
CA LYS A 112 28.48 15.41 1.16
C LYS A 112 28.61 16.72 0.39
N LEU A 113 28.34 16.70 -0.92
CA LEU A 113 28.40 17.90 -1.77
C LEU A 113 27.45 19.00 -1.28
N LEU A 114 26.23 18.63 -0.88
CA LEU A 114 25.27 19.58 -0.32
C LEU A 114 25.81 20.20 0.98
N ALA A 115 26.34 19.39 1.89
CA ALA A 115 26.90 19.87 3.15
C ALA A 115 28.11 20.80 2.93
N GLU A 116 28.97 20.48 1.96
CA GLU A 116 30.10 21.34 1.57
C GLU A 116 29.61 22.66 1.01
N LYS A 117 28.66 22.64 0.07
CA LYS A 117 28.09 23.86 -0.51
C LYS A 117 27.45 24.74 0.56
N LEU A 118 26.65 24.15 1.45
CA LEU A 118 26.01 24.89 2.54
C LEU A 118 27.04 25.47 3.51
N ARG A 119 28.15 24.75 3.80
CA ARG A 119 29.23 25.31 4.63
C ARG A 119 29.91 26.48 3.95
N ALA A 120 30.23 26.37 2.66
CA ALA A 120 30.86 27.44 1.89
C ALA A 120 29.96 28.69 1.83
N GLU A 121 28.69 28.50 1.47
CA GLU A 121 27.71 29.58 1.38
C GLU A 121 27.46 30.22 2.76
N ASN A 122 27.32 29.43 3.82
CA ASN A 122 27.17 29.96 5.17
C ASN A 122 28.41 30.75 5.63
N ALA A 123 29.62 30.28 5.31
CA ALA A 123 30.84 31.02 5.62
C ALA A 123 30.86 32.36 4.85
N GLU A 124 30.51 32.36 3.56
CA GLU A 124 30.41 33.59 2.79
C GLU A 124 29.37 34.57 3.36
N LEU A 125 28.21 34.07 3.76
CA LEU A 125 27.17 34.86 4.41
C LEU A 125 27.64 35.43 5.76
N ARG A 126 28.34 34.65 6.57
CA ARG A 126 28.91 35.14 7.83
C ARG A 126 29.94 36.25 7.61
N LYS A 127 30.83 36.12 6.61
CA LYS A 127 31.74 37.22 6.20
C LYS A 127 30.97 38.47 5.81
N ARG A 128 29.95 38.32 4.96
CA ARG A 128 29.11 39.45 4.50
C ARG A 128 28.36 40.13 5.65
N LEU A 129 28.01 39.38 6.69
CA LEU A 129 27.32 39.87 7.88
C LEU A 129 28.28 40.35 8.99
N GLY A 130 29.60 40.21 8.82
CA GLY A 130 30.58 40.56 9.85
C GLY A 130 30.51 39.68 11.09
N LEU A 131 30.10 38.42 10.94
CA LEU A 131 29.92 37.43 12.02
C LEU A 131 31.05 36.40 12.08
N ASP A 132 32.15 36.64 11.36
CA ASP A 132 33.34 35.79 11.29
C ASP A 132 34.52 36.33 12.08
#